data_AF-A0A2A4R0W8-F1
#
_entry.id   AF-A0A2A4R0W8-F1
#
_cell.length_a   1.000
_cell.length_b   1.000
_cell.length_c   1.000
_cell.angle_alpha   90.00
_cell.angle_beta   90.00
_cell.angle_gamma   90.00
#
_symmetry.space_group_name_H-M   'P 1'
#
loop_
_entity.id
_entity.type
_entity.pdbx_description
1 polymer ?
#
loop_
_entity_poly.entity_id
_entity_poly.type
_entity_poly.pdbx_seq_one_letter_code
_entity_poly.pdbx_strand_id
1 'polypeptide(L)'
;MKKTILQIIIGLTIISCSTTKNVDDKKGDSQKEKAITYDYADKIDSVQLNFIKKSYKWNNEKILILNYCQPLYSCHFNNNEITSKSIKWWKNFYSKINTEDCLNIRVLANGERVKNKLDNINYFDDKNDFLLKIFFSRKKSCFGVLVLNREGYYIQYNGHYSEKQVAKYIANLKK
;
A
#
# COMPACT_ATOMS: atom_id res chain seq x y z
N MET A 1 6.44 -58.25 38.08
CA MET A 1 5.30 -58.41 37.14
C MET A 1 4.71 -57.04 36.85
N LYS A 2 4.51 -56.74 35.57
CA LYS A 2 3.87 -55.53 35.04
C LYS A 2 2.45 -55.37 35.59
N LYS A 3 1.99 -54.12 35.79
CA LYS A 3 0.79 -53.58 35.12
C LYS A 3 0.59 -52.09 35.44
N THR A 4 0.50 -51.35 34.35
CA THR A 4 0.11 -49.95 34.11
C THR A 4 -1.37 -49.71 34.44
N ILE A 5 -1.79 -48.43 34.55
CA ILE A 5 -3.07 -47.77 34.14
C ILE A 5 -3.27 -46.54 35.07
N LEU A 6 -3.11 -45.28 34.63
CA LEU A 6 -3.94 -44.39 33.78
C LEU A 6 -4.58 -43.27 34.65
N GLN A 7 -3.99 -42.07 34.63
CA GLN A 7 -4.57 -40.76 34.22
C GLN A 7 -6.00 -40.42 34.69
N ILE A 8 -6.20 -39.20 35.26
CA ILE A 8 -6.98 -38.06 34.71
C ILE A 8 -7.39 -37.03 35.81
N ILE A 9 -6.95 -35.76 35.61
CA ILE A 9 -7.65 -34.44 35.65
C ILE A 9 -8.58 -34.17 36.88
N ILE A 10 -8.59 -33.03 37.62
CA ILE A 10 -8.84 -31.62 37.27
C ILE A 10 -8.50 -30.75 38.48
N GLY A 11 -7.58 -29.78 38.31
CA GLY A 11 -7.41 -28.66 39.24
C GLY A 11 -8.34 -27.52 38.85
N LEU A 12 -9.39 -27.30 39.63
CA LEU A 12 -10.26 -26.13 39.56
C LEU A 12 -9.79 -25.10 40.60
N THR A 13 -8.95 -24.15 40.19
CA THR A 13 -8.77 -22.90 40.93
C THR A 13 -9.14 -21.74 40.02
N ILE A 14 -10.44 -21.41 40.01
CA ILE A 14 -10.95 -20.17 39.44
C ILE A 14 -10.75 -19.10 40.53
N ILE A 15 -9.56 -18.50 40.58
CA ILE A 15 -9.40 -17.23 41.29
C ILE A 15 -9.96 -16.16 40.37
N SER A 16 -11.24 -15.82 40.58
CA SER A 16 -11.81 -14.57 40.08
C SER A 16 -11.11 -13.41 40.79
N CYS A 17 -10.01 -12.93 40.24
CA CYS A 17 -9.50 -11.60 40.54
C CYS A 17 -10.16 -10.61 39.59
N SER A 18 -11.37 -10.18 39.94
CA SER A 18 -11.91 -8.91 39.45
C SER A 18 -11.12 -7.77 40.09
N THR A 19 -9.99 -7.40 39.48
CA THR A 19 -9.32 -6.13 39.79
C THR A 19 -9.90 -5.05 38.89
N THR A 20 -10.78 -4.24 39.47
CA THR A 20 -11.13 -2.90 38.98
C THR A 20 -9.85 -2.09 38.81
N LYS A 21 -9.45 -1.84 37.56
CA LYS A 21 -8.40 -0.87 37.26
C LYS A 21 -8.97 0.53 37.51
N ASN A 22 -8.46 1.16 38.56
CA ASN A 22 -8.52 2.60 38.74
C ASN A 22 -8.01 3.28 37.46
N VAL A 23 -8.78 4.27 37.02
CA VAL A 23 -8.40 5.20 35.96
C VAL A 23 -7.35 6.14 36.56
N ASP A 24 -6.08 5.77 36.43
CA ASP A 24 -4.99 6.73 36.59
C ASP A 24 -4.95 7.60 35.34
N ASP A 25 -5.27 8.88 35.53
CA ASP A 25 -5.07 9.97 34.58
C ASP A 25 -3.59 10.05 34.16
N LYS A 26 -3.24 9.32 33.09
CA LYS A 26 -2.00 9.55 32.37
C LYS A 26 -2.15 10.72 31.41
N LYS A 27 -1.96 11.93 31.95
CA LYS A 27 -1.40 13.03 31.18
C LYS A 27 -0.01 12.59 30.69
N GLY A 28 0.16 12.53 29.37
CA GLY A 28 1.47 12.38 28.72
C GLY A 28 1.78 10.99 28.18
N ASP A 29 0.93 10.46 27.30
CA ASP A 29 1.37 9.45 26.34
C ASP A 29 1.47 10.14 24.98
N SER A 30 2.67 10.64 24.66
CA SER A 30 3.03 10.93 23.28
C SER A 30 2.91 9.61 22.53
N GLN A 31 1.72 9.37 21.94
CA GLN A 31 1.40 8.15 21.20
C GLN A 31 2.59 7.81 20.32
N LYS A 32 3.41 6.83 20.73
CA LYS A 32 4.57 6.38 19.96
C LYS A 32 4.05 6.09 18.57
N GLU A 33 4.42 6.94 17.63
CA GLU A 33 3.79 6.92 16.33
C GLU A 33 4.07 5.56 15.70
N LYS A 34 3.02 4.78 15.42
CA LYS A 34 3.19 3.43 14.85
C LYS A 34 4.12 3.50 13.64
N ALA A 35 5.11 2.61 13.63
CA ALA A 35 6.06 2.45 12.55
C ALA A 35 5.32 2.31 11.21
N ILE A 36 5.87 2.94 10.18
CA ILE A 36 5.30 2.90 8.83
C ILE A 36 5.48 1.47 8.30
N THR A 37 4.38 0.83 7.91
CA THR A 37 4.43 -0.49 7.27
C THR A 37 4.56 -0.33 5.77
N TYR A 38 5.63 -0.86 5.19
CA TYR A 38 5.88 -1.01 3.75
C TYR A 38 6.44 -2.43 3.49
N ASP A 39 6.37 -2.92 2.25
CA ASP A 39 6.95 -4.22 1.88
C ASP A 39 8.41 -4.06 1.42
N TYR A 40 8.70 -3.03 0.62
CA TYR A 40 10.05 -2.74 0.12
C TYR A 40 10.33 -1.24 0.10
N ALA A 41 11.59 -0.88 0.33
CA ALA A 41 12.12 0.46 0.11
C ALA A 41 13.57 0.33 -0.36
N ASP A 42 13.88 0.92 -1.51
CA ASP A 42 15.19 0.80 -2.14
C ASP A 42 15.38 1.92 -3.18
N LYS A 43 16.44 1.84 -3.99
CA LYS A 43 16.71 2.73 -5.12
C LYS A 43 16.72 1.95 -6.42
N ILE A 44 15.97 2.41 -7.41
CA ILE A 44 16.04 1.89 -8.78
C ILE A 44 17.23 2.48 -9.55
N ASP A 45 17.71 1.75 -10.54
CA ASP A 45 18.76 2.24 -11.44
C ASP A 45 18.23 3.31 -12.42
N SER A 46 19.15 3.96 -13.14
CA SER A 46 18.83 5.04 -14.07
C SER A 46 18.02 4.57 -15.28
N VAL A 47 18.17 3.31 -15.72
CA VAL A 47 17.42 2.74 -16.85
C VAL A 47 15.95 2.58 -16.46
N GLN A 48 15.70 1.96 -15.30
CA GLN A 48 14.37 1.81 -14.71
C GLN A 48 13.71 3.16 -14.44
N LEU A 49 14.46 4.12 -13.88
CA LEU A 49 13.95 5.45 -13.60
C LEU A 49 13.55 6.20 -14.87
N ASN A 50 14.39 6.16 -15.91
CA ASN A 50 14.09 6.80 -17.20
C ASN A 50 12.89 6.13 -17.89
N PHE A 51 12.77 4.81 -17.79
CA PHE A 51 11.61 4.08 -18.29
C PHE A 51 10.32 4.56 -17.62
N ILE A 52 10.30 4.67 -16.29
CA ILE A 52 9.14 5.16 -15.53
C ILE A 52 8.80 6.59 -15.94
N LYS A 53 9.78 7.50 -15.97
CA LYS A 53 9.56 8.91 -16.35
C LYS A 53 8.91 9.04 -17.72
N LYS A 54 9.43 8.31 -18.72
CA LYS A 54 8.91 8.32 -20.08
C LYS A 54 7.53 7.67 -20.19
N SER A 55 7.34 6.51 -19.58
CA SER A 55 6.09 5.73 -19.72
C SER A 55 4.90 6.41 -19.07
N TYR A 56 5.13 7.13 -17.98
CA TYR A 56 4.07 7.73 -17.16
C TYR A 56 4.08 9.27 -17.19
N LYS A 57 4.84 9.87 -18.12
CA LYS A 57 4.94 11.33 -18.32
C LYS A 57 5.34 12.10 -17.05
N TRP A 58 6.16 11.50 -16.20
CA TRP A 58 6.63 12.13 -14.97
C TRP A 58 7.86 13.00 -15.25
N ASN A 59 7.62 14.32 -15.35
CA ASN A 59 8.63 15.25 -15.86
C ASN A 59 9.07 16.29 -14.82
N ASN A 60 8.11 16.96 -14.18
CA ASN A 60 8.36 18.18 -13.41
C ASN A 60 8.14 17.98 -11.91
N GLU A 61 7.32 17.01 -11.53
CA GLU A 61 6.92 16.73 -10.17
C GLU A 61 8.06 16.10 -9.37
N LYS A 62 8.16 16.40 -8.08
CA LYS A 62 9.23 15.86 -7.22
C LYS A 62 8.99 14.41 -6.84
N ILE A 63 7.72 14.05 -6.70
CA ILE A 63 7.30 12.71 -6.27
C ILE A 63 6.33 12.14 -7.30
N LEU A 64 6.46 10.85 -7.59
CA LEU A 64 5.47 10.05 -8.30
C LEU A 64 4.75 9.15 -7.29
N ILE A 65 3.42 9.19 -7.32
CA ILE A 65 2.54 8.29 -6.58
C ILE A 65 1.82 7.40 -7.59
N LEU A 66 2.14 6.11 -7.57
CA LEU A 66 1.61 5.08 -8.45
C LEU A 66 0.63 4.19 -7.68
N ASN A 67 -0.67 4.37 -7.91
CA ASN A 67 -1.71 3.49 -7.40
C ASN A 67 -1.87 2.31 -8.37
N TYR A 68 -1.35 1.15 -8.01
CA TYR A 68 -1.31 0.00 -8.90
C TYR A 68 -2.52 -0.92 -8.69
N CYS A 69 -3.22 -1.24 -9.77
CA CYS A 69 -4.25 -2.28 -9.79
C CYS A 69 -3.66 -3.54 -10.43
N GLN A 70 -3.59 -4.59 -9.62
CA GLN A 70 -3.02 -5.88 -10.00
C GLN A 70 -3.85 -6.55 -11.10
N PRO A 71 -3.29 -7.54 -11.82
CA PRO A 71 -4.03 -8.30 -12.82
C PRO A 71 -5.31 -8.92 -12.25
N LEU A 72 -6.34 -9.09 -13.07
CA LEU A 72 -7.64 -9.64 -12.65
C LEU A 72 -7.51 -11.02 -12.02
N TYR A 73 -6.58 -11.85 -12.49
CA TYR A 73 -6.33 -13.18 -11.93
C TYR A 73 -5.75 -13.14 -10.50
N SER A 74 -5.23 -11.99 -10.07
CA SER A 74 -4.74 -11.76 -8.70
C SER A 74 -5.85 -11.30 -7.74
N CYS A 75 -7.08 -11.14 -8.24
CA CYS A 75 -8.21 -10.60 -7.49
C CYS A 75 -9.46 -11.48 -7.53
N HIS A 76 -10.23 -11.44 -6.44
CA HIS A 76 -11.54 -12.09 -6.36
C HIS A 76 -12.69 -11.22 -6.90
N PHE A 77 -12.38 -10.00 -7.38
CA PHE A 77 -13.33 -9.06 -7.98
C PHE A 77 -12.66 -8.25 -9.11
N ASN A 78 -13.46 -7.57 -9.92
CA ASN A 78 -12.94 -6.70 -10.99
C ASN A 78 -12.39 -5.37 -10.41
N ASN A 79 -11.09 -5.32 -10.16
CA ASN A 79 -10.38 -4.15 -9.63
C ASN A 79 -9.96 -3.13 -10.72
N ASN A 80 -10.23 -3.42 -12.01
CA ASN A 80 -9.89 -2.57 -13.15
C ASN A 80 -11.05 -1.68 -13.61
N GLU A 81 -12.21 -1.79 -12.98
CA GLU A 81 -13.33 -0.95 -13.34
C GLU A 81 -13.09 0.51 -12.93
N ILE A 82 -13.18 1.41 -13.91
CA ILE A 82 -13.23 2.85 -13.69
C ILE A 82 -14.70 3.29 -13.79
N THR A 83 -15.23 3.73 -12.66
CA THR A 83 -16.59 4.25 -12.47
C THR A 83 -16.56 5.64 -11.83
N SER A 84 -17.63 6.41 -11.96
CA SER A 84 -17.79 7.70 -11.27
C SER A 84 -17.64 7.57 -9.74
N LYS A 85 -18.13 6.47 -9.15
CA LYS A 85 -17.94 6.15 -7.73
C LYS A 85 -16.46 5.99 -7.38
N SER A 86 -15.71 5.22 -8.18
CA SER A 86 -14.28 5.02 -7.96
C SER A 86 -13.48 6.32 -8.10
N ILE A 87 -13.82 7.16 -9.08
CA ILE A 87 -13.20 8.49 -9.29
C ILE A 87 -13.42 9.38 -8.07
N LYS A 88 -14.67 9.45 -7.58
CA LYS A 88 -15.02 10.22 -6.38
C LYS A 88 -14.28 9.71 -5.14
N TRP A 89 -14.18 8.39 -4.99
CA TRP A 89 -13.45 7.80 -3.87
C TRP A 89 -11.97 8.19 -3.87
N TRP A 90 -11.29 8.09 -5.02
CA TRP A 90 -9.88 8.48 -5.14
C TRP A 90 -9.65 9.97 -4.87
N LYS A 91 -10.54 10.84 -5.39
CA LYS A 91 -10.49 12.28 -5.08
C LYS A 91 -10.60 12.53 -3.57
N ASN A 92 -11.49 11.81 -2.89
CA ASN A 92 -11.64 11.93 -1.44
C ASN A 92 -10.43 11.39 -0.69
N PHE A 93 -9.89 10.23 -1.08
CA PHE A 93 -8.73 9.60 -0.44
C PHE A 93 -7.52 10.54 -0.42
N TYR A 94 -7.25 11.21 -1.54
CA TYR A 94 -6.11 12.12 -1.65
C TYR A 94 -6.40 13.55 -1.14
N SER A 95 -7.65 13.89 -0.82
CA SER A 95 -8.04 15.26 -0.43
C SER A 95 -7.36 15.79 0.84
N LYS A 96 -6.86 14.88 1.69
CA LYS A 96 -6.20 15.21 2.97
C LYS A 96 -4.67 15.04 2.92
N ILE A 97 -4.13 14.67 1.77
CA ILE A 97 -2.70 14.41 1.57
C ILE A 97 -2.13 15.61 0.82
N ASN A 98 -1.00 16.17 1.28
CA ASN A 98 -0.32 17.22 0.53
C ASN A 98 0.36 16.61 -0.71
N THR A 99 -0.30 16.75 -1.87
CA THR A 99 0.17 16.25 -3.17
C THR A 99 0.56 17.37 -4.16
N GLU A 100 0.81 18.60 -3.71
CA GLU A 100 1.07 19.76 -4.59
C GLU A 100 2.24 19.52 -5.57
N ASP A 101 3.35 18.96 -5.08
CA ASP A 101 4.53 18.61 -5.88
C ASP A 101 4.54 17.14 -6.38
N CYS A 102 3.38 16.49 -6.43
CA CYS A 102 3.27 15.06 -6.73
C CYS A 102 2.49 14.80 -8.02
N LEU A 103 3.02 13.94 -8.89
CA LEU A 103 2.22 13.30 -9.92
C LEU A 103 1.53 12.09 -9.30
N ASN A 104 0.19 12.11 -9.23
CA ASN A 104 -0.60 11.03 -8.67
C ASN A 104 -1.41 10.34 -9.76
N ILE A 105 -1.07 9.07 -10.04
CA ILE A 105 -1.63 8.32 -11.16
C ILE A 105 -2.10 6.95 -10.71
N ARG A 106 -2.96 6.36 -11.53
CA ARG A 106 -3.41 4.98 -11.39
C ARG A 106 -2.92 4.17 -12.59
N VAL A 107 -2.27 3.05 -12.30
CA VAL A 107 -1.79 2.11 -13.32
C VAL A 107 -2.55 0.80 -13.21
N LEU A 108 -3.05 0.33 -14.35
CA LEU A 108 -3.84 -0.89 -14.46
C LEU A 108 -3.02 -1.96 -15.20
N ALA A 109 -2.78 -3.10 -14.54
CA ALA A 109 -2.04 -4.21 -15.14
C ALA A 109 -2.71 -4.78 -16.40
N ASN A 110 -4.05 -4.76 -16.46
CA ASN A 110 -4.80 -5.17 -17.65
C ASN A 110 -5.39 -3.97 -18.41
N GLY A 111 -4.60 -2.91 -18.58
CA GLY A 111 -5.03 -1.67 -19.22
C GLY A 111 -5.69 -1.85 -20.60
N GLU A 112 -5.28 -2.86 -21.38
CA GLU A 112 -5.90 -3.20 -22.67
C GLU A 112 -7.42 -3.47 -22.57
N ARG A 113 -7.88 -4.12 -21.50
CA ARG A 113 -9.30 -4.44 -21.28
C ARG A 113 -10.15 -3.22 -20.94
N VAL A 114 -9.51 -2.09 -20.66
CA VAL A 114 -10.14 -0.81 -20.30
C VAL A 114 -9.51 0.34 -21.08
N LYS A 115 -8.96 0.06 -22.26
CA LYS A 115 -8.19 1.01 -23.07
C LYS A 115 -8.97 2.27 -23.42
N ASN A 116 -10.28 2.13 -23.64
CA ASN A 116 -11.20 3.24 -23.88
C ASN A 116 -11.41 4.17 -22.67
N LYS A 117 -10.94 3.79 -21.49
CA LYS A 117 -11.03 4.56 -20.24
C LYS A 117 -9.67 5.14 -19.80
N LEU A 118 -8.59 4.86 -20.52
CA LEU A 118 -7.28 5.44 -20.24
C LEU A 118 -7.22 6.87 -20.80
N ASP A 119 -6.68 7.81 -20.01
CA ASP A 119 -6.65 9.24 -20.37
C ASP A 119 -5.22 9.82 -20.45
N ASN A 120 -4.18 9.02 -20.17
CA ASN A 120 -2.78 9.42 -20.15
C ASN A 120 -2.46 10.65 -19.26
N ILE A 121 -3.34 10.95 -18.32
CA ILE A 121 -3.18 12.02 -17.32
C ILE A 121 -3.27 11.37 -15.93
N ASN A 122 -4.34 10.63 -15.69
CA ASN A 122 -4.63 9.99 -14.41
C ASN A 122 -4.58 8.46 -14.51
N TYR A 123 -4.88 7.89 -15.68
CA TYR A 123 -4.96 6.46 -15.90
C TYR A 123 -4.02 5.99 -17.00
N PHE A 124 -3.21 4.99 -16.66
CA PHE A 124 -2.21 4.39 -17.55
C PHE A 124 -2.29 2.86 -17.50
N ASP A 125 -1.85 2.21 -18.58
CA ASP A 125 -1.56 0.78 -18.59
C ASP A 125 -0.18 0.50 -18.00
N ASP A 126 0.01 -0.68 -17.41
CA ASP A 126 1.35 -1.13 -16.98
C ASP A 126 2.21 -1.47 -18.21
N LYS A 127 3.07 -0.55 -18.60
CA LYS A 127 3.80 -0.67 -19.86
C LYS A 127 4.74 -1.86 -19.83
N ASN A 128 4.53 -2.80 -20.75
CA ASN A 128 5.29 -4.05 -20.89
C ASN A 128 5.28 -4.95 -19.61
N ASP A 129 4.24 -4.81 -18.78
CA ASP A 129 4.13 -5.42 -17.44
C ASP A 129 5.31 -5.07 -16.52
N PHE A 130 5.94 -3.91 -16.73
CA PHE A 130 7.15 -3.53 -16.03
C PHE A 130 6.91 -3.40 -14.53
N LEU A 131 5.87 -2.69 -14.11
CA LEU A 131 5.60 -2.49 -12.69
C LEU A 131 5.24 -3.81 -12.01
N LEU A 132 4.47 -4.67 -12.68
CA LEU A 132 4.18 -6.01 -12.18
C LEU A 132 5.47 -6.78 -11.89
N LYS A 133 6.35 -6.89 -12.90
CA LYS A 133 7.57 -7.69 -12.83
C LYS A 133 8.51 -7.18 -11.75
N ILE A 134 8.73 -5.86 -11.70
CA ILE A 134 9.75 -5.25 -10.83
C ILE A 134 9.27 -5.05 -9.39
N PHE A 135 8.02 -4.62 -9.19
CA PHE A 135 7.56 -4.14 -7.88
C PHE A 135 6.44 -4.98 -7.25
N PHE A 136 5.54 -5.54 -8.06
CA PHE A 136 4.25 -6.04 -7.56
C PHE A 136 4.04 -7.56 -7.70
N SER A 137 5.02 -8.31 -8.23
CA SER A 137 4.95 -9.76 -8.45
C SER A 137 5.16 -10.59 -7.18
N ARG A 138 5.81 -10.04 -6.16
CA ARG A 138 6.31 -10.79 -4.98
C ARG A 138 5.23 -11.17 -3.97
N LYS A 139 4.10 -10.44 -3.94
CA LYS A 139 3.04 -10.65 -2.96
C LYS A 139 1.67 -10.51 -3.61
N LYS A 140 0.87 -11.58 -3.51
CA LYS A 140 -0.51 -11.60 -4.02
C LYS A 140 -1.35 -10.56 -3.29
N SER A 141 -1.88 -9.62 -4.05
CA SER A 141 -2.76 -8.55 -3.58
C SER A 141 -3.62 -8.07 -4.75
N CYS A 142 -4.66 -7.30 -4.44
CA CYS A 142 -5.45 -6.64 -5.48
C CYS A 142 -4.95 -5.26 -5.87
N PHE A 143 -4.22 -4.63 -4.96
CA PHE A 143 -3.78 -3.27 -5.06
C PHE A 143 -2.39 -3.14 -4.50
N GLY A 144 -1.69 -2.12 -4.95
CA GLY A 144 -0.48 -1.67 -4.31
C GLY A 144 -0.28 -0.18 -4.49
N VAL A 145 0.70 0.35 -3.79
CA VAL A 145 1.19 1.70 -3.98
C VAL A 145 2.71 1.66 -4.12
N LEU A 146 3.21 2.48 -5.02
CA LEU A 146 4.63 2.76 -5.17
C LEU A 146 4.78 4.29 -5.15
N VAL A 147 5.63 4.79 -4.25
CA VAL A 147 5.96 6.22 -4.17
C VAL A 147 7.44 6.35 -4.48
N LEU A 148 7.81 7.23 -5.42
CA LEU A 148 9.20 7.42 -5.86
C LEU A 148 9.59 8.89 -5.89
N ASN A 149 10.88 9.21 -5.66
CA ASN A 149 11.45 10.53 -5.93
C ASN A 149 12.31 10.58 -7.20
N ARG A 150 12.72 11.79 -7.61
CA ARG A 150 13.40 12.02 -8.89
C ARG A 150 14.77 11.36 -8.99
N GLU A 151 15.37 11.00 -7.86
CA GLU A 151 16.64 10.29 -7.70
C GLU A 151 16.48 8.76 -7.77
N GLY A 152 15.24 8.25 -7.82
CA GLY A 152 14.93 6.83 -7.94
C GLY A 152 14.77 6.09 -6.61
N TYR A 153 14.81 6.78 -5.47
CA TYR A 153 14.44 6.15 -4.19
C TYR A 153 12.93 5.92 -4.17
N TYR A 154 12.51 4.77 -3.66
CA TYR A 154 11.11 4.39 -3.61
C TYR A 154 10.71 3.72 -2.31
N ILE A 155 9.41 3.76 -2.03
CA ILE A 155 8.74 2.95 -1.01
C ILE A 155 7.52 2.27 -1.66
N GLN A 156 7.39 0.97 -1.42
CA GLN A 156 6.40 0.10 -2.07
C GLN A 156 5.61 -0.69 -1.03
N TYR A 157 4.31 -0.87 -1.28
CA TYR A 157 3.46 -1.74 -0.49
C TYR A 157 2.41 -2.46 -1.35
N ASN A 158 2.27 -3.77 -1.15
CA ASN A 158 1.22 -4.62 -1.72
C ASN A 158 0.10 -4.84 -0.68
N GLY A 159 -1.09 -4.37 -1.01
CA GLY A 159 -2.29 -4.49 -0.20
C GLY A 159 -3.09 -3.21 -0.12
N HIS A 160 -4.06 -3.20 0.78
CA HIS A 160 -4.82 -2.00 1.13
C HIS A 160 -3.95 -1.06 1.97
N TYR A 161 -3.85 0.19 1.55
CA TYR A 161 -3.10 1.24 2.23
C TYR A 161 -4.01 2.40 2.63
N SER A 162 -3.58 3.12 3.65
CA SER A 162 -4.26 4.29 4.20
C SER A 162 -3.67 5.61 3.70
N GLU A 163 -4.45 6.68 3.81
CA GLU A 163 -4.00 8.05 3.51
C GLU A 163 -2.74 8.41 4.31
N LYS A 164 -2.72 8.02 5.60
CA LYS A 164 -1.58 8.23 6.51
C LYS A 164 -0.32 7.52 6.02
N GLN A 165 -0.43 6.31 5.47
CA GLN A 165 0.74 5.59 4.93
C GLN A 165 1.33 6.33 3.73
N VAL A 166 0.49 6.71 2.77
CA VAL A 166 0.96 7.41 1.56
C VAL A 166 1.55 8.78 1.90
N ALA A 167 0.90 9.55 2.78
CA ALA A 167 1.41 10.83 3.27
C ALA A 167 2.82 10.70 3.88
N LYS A 168 3.06 9.63 4.66
CA LYS A 168 4.37 9.38 5.25
C LYS A 168 5.42 8.93 4.22
N TYR A 169 5.03 8.16 3.20
CA TYR A 169 5.96 7.81 2.12
C TYR A 169 6.44 9.07 1.39
N ILE A 170 5.51 9.97 1.05
CA ILE A 170 5.83 11.25 0.43
C ILE A 170 6.77 12.06 1.33
N ALA A 171 6.44 12.19 2.62
CA ALA A 171 7.26 12.94 3.57
C ALA A 171 8.66 12.36 3.74
N ASN A 172 8.82 11.04 3.68
CA ASN A 172 10.13 10.39 3.79
C ASN A 172 11.00 10.59 2.55
N LEU A 173 10.40 10.61 1.36
CA LEU A 173 11.12 10.72 0.09
C LEU A 173 11.38 12.16 -0.37
N LYS A 174 10.77 13.15 0.29
CA LYS A 174 11.01 14.59 0.10
C LYS A 174 12.19 15.14 0.93
N LYS A 175 12.74 14.35 1.85
CA LYS A 175 13.89 14.72 2.67
C LYS A 175 15.18 14.62 1.87
#